data_AF-A0AAE6MHL8-F1
#
_entry.id   AF-A0AAE6MHL8-F1
#
_cell.length_a   1.000
_cell.length_b   1.000
_cell.length_c   1.000
_cell.angle_alpha   90.00
_cell.angle_beta   90.00
_cell.angle_gamma   90.00
#
_symmetry.space_group_name_H-M   'P 1'
#
loop_
_entity.id
_entity.type
_entity.pdbx_description
1 polymer ?
#
loop_
_entity_poly.entity_id
_entity_poly.type
_entity_poly.pdbx_seq_one_letter_code
_entity_poly.pdbx_strand_id
1 'polypeptide(L)'
;MTPIALIKRIFIRQATDQDCGLACLKMVFACYNQIPLIDRELSASNKPVSLLQLKNVCSESSFPARAVEMDLDTLISINKPVILHTTNDDGQDHFIVSFSSRKIKGKHYFLVADPAKQVTYIPIDELQEIWRSKAALYFEKEPEFNYDNFPSPWRLLRGIRDVPVALIPVFGFLSLIAAAFGVGLTWLLQRGMIYNNLLQGTRLVSLIILLVIIYFARALANYLRQYLLIRINLAINDRLIQHILNRIFFKSHQDDAQTYNIPNTLADIQKIQAAISAFMVVICCDGAFILVMLGAVFYTTPVAGAIDLVFLIVALICIYRFSSKYSFEISRLNYYSKSAERALKDICHLRTNSIDHGLSDLIANQQLGNFRRTMNFAENHGMKAAHLTLRLEIMQTLNIAAIFFTCFLTFNNGGASYDSLMIVVILSYIMFSLIPKILNALTVLAEGADAAIQMNTVFGS
;
A
#
# COMPACT_ATOMS: atom_id res chain seq x y z
N MET A 1 2.72 24.54 2.01
CA MET A 1 1.74 23.45 2.26
C MET A 1 2.44 22.12 2.04
N THR A 2 2.64 21.31 3.06
CA THR A 2 3.31 20.01 2.93
C THR A 2 2.30 18.94 2.50
N PRO A 3 2.45 18.31 1.32
CA PRO A 3 1.56 17.23 0.92
C PRO A 3 1.75 16.02 1.83
N ILE A 4 0.65 15.41 2.29
CA ILE A 4 0.68 14.20 3.14
C ILE A 4 1.52 13.08 2.54
N ALA A 5 1.57 12.98 1.21
CA ALA A 5 2.38 12.01 0.48
C ALA A 5 3.89 12.17 0.74
N LEU A 6 4.38 13.41 0.96
CA LEU A 6 5.78 13.66 1.28
C LEU A 6 6.10 13.22 2.70
N ILE A 7 5.22 13.54 3.65
CA ILE A 7 5.41 13.16 5.06
C ILE A 7 5.36 11.64 5.22
N LYS A 8 4.53 10.95 4.43
CA LYS A 8 4.55 9.47 4.38
C LYS A 8 5.90 8.89 3.97
N ARG A 9 6.69 9.58 3.14
CA ARG A 9 8.02 9.11 2.71
C ARG A 9 9.11 9.25 3.78
N ILE A 10 8.96 10.22 4.68
CA ILE A 10 9.86 10.42 5.82
C ILE A 10 9.37 9.74 7.10
N PHE A 11 8.19 9.12 7.05
CA PHE A 11 7.60 8.48 8.22
C PHE A 11 8.48 7.33 8.69
N ILE A 12 8.81 7.34 9.98
CA ILE A 12 9.63 6.31 10.62
C ILE A 12 8.81 5.73 11.76
N ARG A 13 8.59 4.42 11.72
CA ARG A 13 7.91 3.67 12.76
C ARG A 13 8.86 3.42 13.93
N GLN A 14 8.34 3.50 15.15
CA GLN A 14 9.10 3.11 16.34
C GLN A 14 9.45 1.61 16.32
N ALA A 15 10.68 1.27 16.71
CA ALA A 15 11.13 -0.13 16.77
C ALA A 15 10.61 -0.82 18.05
N THR A 16 10.70 -0.12 19.18
CA THR A 16 10.11 -0.47 20.47
C THR A 16 9.09 0.58 20.91
N ASP A 17 8.28 0.29 21.93
CA ASP A 17 7.30 1.24 22.47
C ASP A 17 7.96 2.44 23.18
N GLN A 18 9.26 2.39 23.49
CA GLN A 18 10.01 3.47 24.14
C GLN A 18 10.72 4.40 23.14
N ASP A 19 10.79 4.02 21.85
CA ASP A 19 11.53 4.75 20.81
C ASP A 19 10.72 5.88 20.14
N CYS A 20 9.53 6.21 20.64
CA CYS A 20 8.61 7.17 20.00
C CYS A 20 9.25 8.55 19.81
N GLY A 21 9.95 9.07 20.83
CA GLY A 21 10.66 10.36 20.77
C GLY A 21 11.80 10.35 19.75
N LEU A 22 12.55 9.25 19.69
CA LEU A 22 13.67 9.09 18.76
C LEU A 22 13.20 8.98 17.30
N ALA A 23 12.14 8.22 17.07
CA ALA A 23 11.50 8.11 15.76
C ALA A 23 10.97 9.48 15.29
N CYS A 24 10.33 10.24 16.19
CA CYS A 24 9.91 11.62 15.91
C CYS A 24 11.09 12.50 15.48
N LEU A 25 12.20 12.42 16.21
CA LEU A 25 13.38 13.20 15.89
C LEU A 25 13.98 12.84 14.53
N LYS A 26 14.06 11.54 14.19
CA LYS A 26 14.49 11.09 12.84
C LYS A 26 13.57 11.63 11.75
N MET A 27 12.25 11.61 11.95
CA MET A 27 11.28 12.16 10.99
C MET A 27 11.48 13.66 10.78
N VAL A 28 11.72 14.41 11.86
CA VAL A 28 12.02 15.85 11.77
C VAL A 28 13.33 16.06 11.02
N PHE A 29 14.43 15.40 11.39
CA PHE A 29 15.71 15.56 10.70
C PHE A 29 15.64 15.23 9.21
N ALA A 30 14.85 14.21 8.84
CA ALA A 30 14.58 13.88 7.44
C ALA A 30 13.91 15.04 6.67
N CYS A 31 13.12 15.91 7.32
CA CYS A 31 12.62 17.15 6.69
C CYS A 31 13.69 18.18 6.38
N TYR A 32 14.82 18.15 7.08
CA TYR A 32 15.93 19.10 6.93
C TYR A 32 17.09 18.51 6.13
N ASN A 33 16.90 17.35 5.46
CA ASN A 33 17.92 16.59 4.72
C ASN A 33 19.16 16.22 5.55
N GLN A 34 19.05 16.24 6.87
CA GLN A 34 20.08 15.74 7.75
C GLN A 34 19.62 14.36 8.23
N ILE A 35 20.45 13.33 8.04
CA ILE A 35 20.27 12.06 8.74
C ILE A 35 21.42 12.00 9.72
N PRO A 36 21.36 12.70 10.87
CA PRO A 36 22.41 12.56 11.85
C PRO A 36 22.42 11.10 12.31
N LEU A 37 23.62 10.57 12.56
CA LEU A 37 23.78 9.39 13.41
C LEU A 37 23.27 9.81 14.79
N ILE A 38 22.00 9.54 15.05
CA ILE A 38 21.41 9.75 16.36
C ILE A 38 22.15 8.87 17.35
N ASP A 39 22.46 9.45 18.51
CA ASP A 39 23.35 8.84 19.46
C ASP A 39 22.88 7.44 19.85
N ARG A 40 23.80 6.51 19.63
CA ARG A 40 23.62 5.08 19.72
C ARG A 40 23.20 4.65 21.14
N GLU A 41 23.69 5.35 22.14
CA GLU A 41 23.45 5.08 23.57
C GLU A 41 22.00 5.41 23.98
N LEU A 42 21.40 6.46 23.41
CA LEU A 42 20.00 6.81 23.69
C LEU A 42 19.02 5.82 23.05
N SER A 43 19.42 5.23 21.91
CA SER A 43 18.68 4.16 21.23
C SER A 43 18.76 2.81 21.96
N ALA A 44 19.78 2.62 22.81
CA ALA A 44 20.07 1.39 23.51
C ALA A 44 19.41 1.30 24.89
N SER A 45 18.98 2.43 25.45
CA SER A 45 18.28 2.46 26.74
C SER A 45 16.83 2.03 26.52
N ASN A 46 16.40 0.89 27.05
CA ASN A 46 14.98 0.49 27.15
C ASN A 46 14.14 1.42 28.07
N LYS A 47 14.56 2.68 28.25
CA LYS A 47 13.93 3.69 29.09
C LYS A 47 13.23 4.72 28.22
N PRO A 48 12.07 5.25 28.65
CA PRO A 48 11.40 6.33 27.94
C PRO A 48 12.31 7.53 27.80
N VAL A 49 12.39 8.06 26.58
CA VAL A 49 13.21 9.24 26.28
C VAL A 49 12.49 10.50 26.73
N SER A 50 13.11 11.29 27.61
CA SER A 50 12.57 12.57 28.05
C SER A 50 12.76 13.68 27.01
N LEU A 51 11.91 14.71 27.05
CA LEU A 51 12.00 15.87 26.16
C LEU A 51 13.34 16.62 26.32
N LEU A 52 13.93 16.61 27.52
CA LEU A 52 15.27 17.15 27.79
C LEU A 52 16.35 16.38 27.01
N GLN A 53 16.30 15.04 27.03
CA GLN A 53 17.23 14.21 26.28
C GLN A 53 17.11 14.44 24.77
N LEU A 54 15.89 14.57 24.24
CA LEU A 54 15.68 14.91 22.82
C LEU A 54 16.33 16.25 22.46
N LYS A 55 16.20 17.27 23.33
CA LYS A 55 16.85 18.58 23.14
C LYS A 55 18.38 18.46 23.12
N ASN A 56 18.96 17.63 23.99
CA ASN A 56 20.41 17.43 24.04
C ASN A 56 20.93 16.79 22.74
N VAL A 57 20.26 15.74 22.24
CA VAL A 57 20.60 15.11 20.94
C VAL A 57 20.53 16.11 19.79
N CYS A 58 19.52 16.99 19.79
CA CYS A 58 19.41 18.06 18.78
C CYS A 58 20.63 18.99 18.85
N SER A 59 21.03 19.38 20.06
CA SER A 59 22.16 20.29 20.28
C SER A 59 23.49 19.69 19.81
N GLU A 60 23.72 18.40 20.09
CA GLU A 60 24.88 17.63 19.62
C GLU A 60 24.90 17.50 18.08
N SER A 61 23.72 17.32 17.48
CA SER A 61 23.54 17.22 16.02
C SER A 61 23.60 18.58 15.30
N SER A 62 24.07 19.65 15.96
CA SER A 62 24.09 21.03 15.40
C SER A 62 22.71 21.52 14.93
N PHE A 63 21.66 21.08 15.63
CA PHE A 63 20.26 21.38 15.33
C PHE A 63 19.63 22.15 16.50
N PRO A 64 19.51 23.49 16.44
CA PRO A 64 19.00 24.27 17.56
C PRO A 64 17.52 23.96 17.82
N ALA A 65 17.25 23.43 19.01
CA ALA A 65 15.90 23.08 19.48
C ALA A 65 15.63 23.64 20.88
N ARG A 66 14.38 24.04 21.12
CA ARG A 66 13.90 24.55 22.40
C ARG A 66 12.73 23.71 22.90
N ALA A 67 12.82 23.27 24.15
CA ALA A 67 11.68 22.78 24.90
C ALA A 67 10.81 23.97 25.30
N VAL A 68 9.56 23.99 24.85
CA VAL A 68 8.62 25.10 25.08
C VAL A 68 7.26 24.55 25.46
N GLU A 69 6.53 25.32 26.27
CA GLU A 69 5.10 25.15 26.44
C GLU A 69 4.40 26.14 25.49
N MET A 70 3.46 25.66 24.68
CA MET A 70 2.77 26.53 23.73
C MET A 70 1.28 26.20 23.59
N ASP A 71 0.48 27.21 23.30
CA ASP A 71 -0.94 27.05 23.03
C ASP A 71 -1.23 26.61 21.58
N LEU A 72 -2.45 26.11 21.36
CA LEU A 72 -2.91 25.68 20.04
C LEU A 72 -2.86 26.81 19.00
N ASP A 73 -3.18 28.04 19.38
CA ASP A 73 -3.10 29.21 18.48
C ASP A 73 -1.66 29.47 18.03
N THR A 74 -0.71 29.33 18.95
CA THR A 74 0.72 29.42 18.64
C THR A 74 1.14 28.30 17.68
N LEU A 75 0.70 27.06 17.91
CA LEU A 75 0.98 25.94 17.02
C LEU A 75 0.39 26.15 15.61
N ILE A 76 -0.80 26.75 15.49
CA ILE A 76 -1.41 27.13 14.21
C ILE A 76 -0.54 28.16 13.49
N SER A 77 -0.04 29.15 14.21
CA SER A 77 0.76 30.25 13.64
C SER A 77 2.15 29.80 13.15
N ILE A 78 2.79 28.86 13.87
CA ILE A 78 4.14 28.37 13.56
C ILE A 78 4.16 27.62 12.22
N ASN A 79 3.19 26.73 11.99
CA ASN A 79 3.04 25.96 10.75
C ASN A 79 4.33 25.28 10.23
N LYS A 80 5.13 24.74 11.15
CA LYS A 80 6.41 24.02 10.93
C LYS A 80 6.40 22.69 11.69
N PRO A 81 7.30 21.73 11.36
CA PRO A 81 7.47 20.52 12.15
C PRO A 81 7.82 20.84 13.61
N VAL A 82 7.02 20.35 14.54
CA VAL A 82 7.18 20.47 16.00
C VAL A 82 6.89 19.09 16.61
N ILE A 83 7.72 18.63 17.54
CA ILE A 83 7.44 17.41 18.30
C ILE A 83 6.57 17.77 19.49
N LEU A 84 5.43 17.10 19.66
CA LEU A 84 4.50 17.30 20.76
C LEU A 84 4.62 16.15 21.77
N HIS A 85 4.58 16.49 23.06
CA HIS A 85 4.49 15.51 24.14
C HIS A 85 3.03 15.26 24.52
N THR A 86 2.51 14.13 24.09
CA THR A 86 1.09 13.77 24.18
C THR A 86 0.88 12.56 25.06
N THR A 87 -0.38 12.28 25.38
CA THR A 87 -0.80 11.06 26.08
C THR A 87 -1.49 10.14 25.08
N ASN A 88 -1.07 8.87 25.03
CA ASN A 88 -1.71 7.85 24.21
C ASN A 88 -3.07 7.40 24.77
N ASP A 89 -3.81 6.63 23.97
CA ASP A 89 -5.12 6.05 24.34
C ASP A 89 -5.06 5.23 25.65
N ASP A 90 -3.89 4.66 25.96
CA ASP A 90 -3.60 3.88 27.17
C ASP A 90 -3.18 4.74 28.38
N GLY A 91 -3.18 6.07 28.26
CA GLY A 91 -2.79 6.99 29.33
C GLY A 91 -1.28 7.16 29.53
N GLN A 92 -0.45 6.58 28.65
CA GLN A 92 1.01 6.65 28.73
C GLN A 92 1.56 7.86 27.94
N ASP A 93 2.70 8.37 28.37
CA ASP A 93 3.44 9.43 27.67
C ASP A 93 3.88 8.97 26.27
N HIS A 94 3.72 9.84 25.28
CA HIS A 94 4.00 9.54 23.88
C HIS A 94 4.43 10.79 23.12
N PHE A 95 5.28 10.60 22.10
CA PHE A 95 5.70 11.69 21.22
C PHE A 95 5.10 11.54 19.83
N ILE A 96 4.61 12.65 19.29
CA ILE A 96 4.11 12.77 17.92
C ILE A 96 4.70 14.02 17.24
N VAL A 97 4.75 14.05 15.91
CA VAL A 97 5.22 15.22 15.15
C VAL A 97 4.05 15.93 14.49
N SER A 98 3.83 17.20 14.76
CA SER A 98 2.89 18.05 14.03
C SER A 98 3.65 18.84 12.96
N PHE A 99 3.26 18.75 11.68
CA PHE A 99 3.97 19.40 10.57
C PHE A 99 3.34 20.69 10.09
N SER A 100 2.01 20.70 10.00
CA SER A 100 1.26 21.85 9.48
C SER A 100 -0.19 21.80 9.94
N SER A 101 -0.86 22.95 9.94
CA SER A 101 -2.30 23.04 10.16
C SER A 101 -3.00 23.47 8.86
N ARG A 102 -4.23 22.97 8.65
CA ARG A 102 -5.09 23.41 7.55
C ARG A 102 -6.51 23.64 8.03
N LYS A 103 -7.15 24.68 7.50
CA LYS A 103 -8.56 24.96 7.75
C LYS A 103 -9.42 24.25 6.71
N ILE A 104 -10.34 23.39 7.17
CA ILE A 104 -11.33 22.70 6.33
C ILE A 104 -12.70 22.97 6.92
N LYS A 105 -13.62 23.54 6.13
CA LYS A 105 -15.00 23.84 6.56
C LYS A 105 -15.07 24.59 7.90
N GLY A 106 -14.19 25.57 8.11
CA GLY A 106 -14.15 26.38 9.32
C GLY A 106 -13.38 25.78 10.51
N LYS A 107 -13.08 24.48 10.52
CA LYS A 107 -12.29 23.81 11.57
C LYS A 107 -10.82 23.64 11.19
N HIS A 108 -9.92 23.71 12.15
CA HIS A 108 -8.49 23.44 11.96
C HIS A 108 -8.21 21.94 12.11
N TYR A 109 -7.41 21.41 11.17
CA TYR A 109 -6.91 20.04 11.16
C TYR A 109 -5.39 20.07 11.12
N PHE A 110 -4.75 19.33 12.01
CA PHE A 110 -3.30 19.22 12.09
C PHE A 110 -2.81 17.97 11.39
N LEU A 111 -1.78 18.12 10.57
CA LEU A 111 -1.08 17.02 9.93
C LEU A 111 -0.04 16.47 10.90
N VAL A 112 -0.33 15.32 11.48
CA VAL A 112 0.45 14.70 12.55
C VAL A 112 1.06 13.39 12.05
N ALA A 113 2.33 13.12 12.34
CA ALA A 113 2.91 11.79 12.25
C ALA A 113 3.10 11.21 13.65
N ASP A 114 2.42 10.10 13.89
CA ASP A 114 2.57 9.30 15.10
C ASP A 114 3.41 8.06 14.77
N PRO A 115 4.60 7.89 15.38
CA PRO A 115 5.50 6.78 15.09
C PRO A 115 4.95 5.41 15.49
N ALA A 116 3.94 5.33 16.36
CA ALA A 116 3.21 4.12 16.70
C ALA A 116 2.06 3.84 15.73
N LYS A 117 1.43 4.90 15.20
CA LYS A 117 0.26 4.83 14.31
C LYS A 117 0.65 5.04 12.84
N GLN A 118 0.55 6.27 12.33
CA GLN A 118 0.99 6.70 11.00
C GLN A 118 0.87 8.23 10.85
N VAL A 119 1.03 8.74 9.62
CA VAL A 119 0.73 10.13 9.25
C VAL A 119 -0.77 10.33 9.04
N THR A 120 -1.39 11.21 9.83
CA THR A 120 -2.83 11.43 9.87
C THR A 120 -3.19 12.91 9.99
N TYR A 121 -4.45 13.26 9.66
CA TYR A 121 -5.01 14.56 9.98
C TYR A 121 -5.92 14.44 11.20
N ILE A 122 -5.62 15.20 12.25
CA ILE A 122 -6.35 15.19 13.52
C ILE A 122 -7.08 16.54 13.67
N PRO A 123 -8.39 16.56 13.99
CA PRO A 123 -9.09 17.81 14.29
C PRO A 123 -8.53 18.47 15.56
N ILE A 124 -8.64 19.80 15.65
CA ILE A 124 -8.17 20.55 16.82
C ILE A 124 -8.73 20.04 18.15
N ASP A 125 -10.00 19.63 18.16
CA ASP A 125 -10.70 19.12 19.34
C ASP A 125 -10.01 17.86 19.89
N GLU A 126 -9.66 16.90 19.02
CA GLU A 126 -8.98 15.65 19.38
C GLU A 126 -7.51 15.90 19.76
N LEU A 127 -6.83 16.84 19.09
CA LEU A 127 -5.46 17.21 19.46
C LEU A 127 -5.40 17.81 20.87
N GLN A 128 -6.40 18.59 21.26
CA GLN A 128 -6.49 19.19 22.59
C GLN A 128 -6.65 18.13 23.70
N GLU A 129 -7.38 17.04 23.43
CA GLU A 129 -7.58 15.96 24.40
C GLU A 129 -6.31 15.15 24.66
N ILE A 130 -5.52 14.90 23.62
CA ILE A 130 -4.26 14.12 23.70
C ILE A 130 -3.07 14.98 24.14
N TRP A 131 -3.06 16.28 23.84
CA TRP A 131 -1.94 17.19 24.13
C TRP A 131 -2.15 17.98 25.42
N ARG A 132 -2.37 17.26 26.53
CA ARG A 132 -2.67 17.86 27.84
C ARG A 132 -1.52 18.64 28.43
N SER A 133 -0.29 18.19 28.18
CA SER A 133 0.92 18.78 28.76
C SER A 133 1.30 20.13 28.14
N LYS A 134 0.78 20.45 26.94
CA LYS A 134 1.19 21.60 26.10
C LYS A 134 2.70 21.72 25.84
N ALA A 135 3.48 20.72 26.25
CA ALA A 135 4.91 20.69 26.07
C ALA A 135 5.24 20.23 24.65
N ALA A 136 6.21 20.91 24.05
CA ALA A 136 6.64 20.68 22.69
C ALA A 136 8.14 20.96 22.53
N LEU A 137 8.76 20.31 21.55
CA LEU A 137 10.10 20.61 21.09
C LEU A 137 10.00 21.41 19.80
N TYR A 138 10.30 22.70 19.90
CA TYR A 138 10.34 23.65 18.79
C TYR A 138 11.73 23.70 18.17
N PHE A 139 11.80 23.79 16.84
CA PHE A 139 13.04 23.87 16.09
C PHE A 139 13.21 25.26 15.47
N GLU A 140 14.39 25.85 15.62
CA GLU A 140 14.63 27.23 15.15
C GLU A 140 14.89 27.31 13.63
N LYS A 141 15.41 26.23 13.03
CA LYS A 141 15.70 26.16 11.60
C LYS A 141 14.41 26.08 10.77
N GLU A 142 14.44 26.64 9.56
CA GLU A 142 13.37 26.46 8.56
C GLU A 142 13.49 25.11 7.85
N PRO A 143 12.38 24.39 7.62
CA PRO A 143 12.43 23.08 6.97
C PRO A 143 12.81 23.18 5.49
N GLU A 144 13.98 22.64 5.13
CA GLU A 144 14.42 22.49 3.74
C GLU A 144 13.83 21.22 3.12
N PHE A 145 12.56 21.27 2.71
CA PHE A 145 11.95 20.16 1.96
C PHE A 145 12.61 19.99 0.59
N ASN A 146 13.65 19.16 0.51
CA ASN A 146 14.25 18.78 -0.77
C ASN A 146 13.68 17.44 -1.24
N TYR A 147 12.92 17.50 -2.34
CA TYR A 147 12.18 16.37 -2.90
C TYR A 147 13.08 15.21 -3.38
N ASP A 148 14.37 15.47 -3.63
CA ASP A 148 15.28 14.51 -4.27
C ASP A 148 15.96 13.53 -3.30
N ASN A 149 16.09 13.90 -2.02
CA ASN A 149 16.84 13.09 -1.04
C ASN A 149 16.00 12.03 -0.31
N PHE A 150 14.67 12.08 -0.43
CA PHE A 150 13.80 11.14 0.28
C PHE A 150 14.07 9.69 -0.14
N PRO A 151 14.09 8.74 0.82
CA PRO A 151 14.32 7.33 0.50
C PRO A 151 13.22 6.82 -0.43
N SER A 152 13.57 6.64 -1.71
CA SER A 152 12.66 6.02 -2.67
C SER A 152 12.48 4.54 -2.31
N PRO A 153 11.25 3.97 -2.37
CA PRO A 153 11.05 2.52 -2.24
C PRO A 153 11.96 1.71 -3.18
N TRP A 154 12.24 2.27 -4.36
CA TRP A 154 13.14 1.74 -5.37
C TRP A 154 14.62 1.70 -4.99
N ARG A 155 15.05 2.37 -3.91
CA ARG A 155 16.45 2.35 -3.45
C ARG A 155 16.81 0.99 -2.87
N LEU A 156 15.89 0.38 -2.12
CA LEU A 156 16.03 -0.96 -1.58
C LEU A 156 16.03 -2.00 -2.70
N LEU A 157 15.15 -1.86 -3.70
CA LEU A 157 15.18 -2.69 -4.91
C LEU A 157 16.47 -2.53 -5.74
N ARG A 158 17.02 -1.31 -5.86
CA ARG A 158 18.31 -1.07 -6.55
C ARG A 158 19.51 -1.69 -5.81
N GLY A 159 19.44 -1.78 -4.48
CA GLY A 159 20.43 -2.48 -3.66
C GLY A 159 20.45 -4.00 -3.88
N ILE A 160 19.33 -4.57 -4.37
CA ILE A 160 19.22 -6.00 -4.72
C ILE A 160 19.57 -6.19 -6.21
N ARG A 161 20.78 -5.76 -6.58
CA ARG A 161 21.32 -5.78 -7.95
C ARG A 161 21.38 -7.20 -8.59
N ASP A 162 21.18 -8.25 -7.79
CA ASP A 162 21.21 -9.65 -8.18
C ASP A 162 19.83 -10.32 -8.35
N VAL A 163 18.71 -9.58 -8.26
CA VAL A 163 17.44 -10.15 -8.74
C VAL A 163 17.66 -10.52 -10.21
N PRO A 164 17.27 -11.72 -10.66
CA PRO A 164 17.39 -12.09 -12.06
C PRO A 164 16.38 -11.27 -12.88
N VAL A 165 16.70 -10.00 -13.16
CA VAL A 165 15.91 -9.06 -13.97
C VAL A 165 15.62 -9.68 -15.33
N ALA A 166 16.47 -10.58 -15.81
CA ALA A 166 16.25 -11.40 -17.00
C ALA A 166 14.99 -12.28 -16.96
N LEU A 167 14.47 -12.67 -15.78
CA LEU A 167 13.23 -13.45 -15.66
C LEU A 167 11.96 -12.59 -15.76
N ILE A 168 12.07 -11.27 -15.56
CA ILE A 168 10.95 -10.33 -15.67
C ILE A 168 10.36 -10.29 -17.08
N PRO A 169 11.14 -10.10 -18.17
CA PRO A 169 10.60 -10.12 -19.53
C PRO A 169 10.04 -11.50 -19.91
N VAL A 170 10.64 -12.59 -19.41
CA VAL A 170 10.13 -13.96 -19.65
C VAL A 170 8.75 -14.14 -19.03
N PHE A 171 8.55 -13.64 -17.81
CA PHE A 171 7.24 -13.64 -17.14
C PHE A 171 6.20 -12.84 -17.92
N GLY A 172 6.55 -11.63 -18.38
CA GLY A 172 5.67 -10.80 -19.20
C GLY A 172 5.29 -11.45 -20.53
N PHE A 173 6.28 -12.02 -21.23
CA PHE A 173 6.08 -12.73 -22.50
C PHE A 173 5.16 -13.94 -22.35
N LEU A 174 5.38 -14.76 -21.33
CA LEU A 174 4.56 -15.93 -21.06
C LEU A 174 3.11 -15.57 -20.68
N SER A 175 2.94 -14.44 -19.99
CA SER A 175 1.64 -13.87 -19.69
C SER A 175 0.91 -13.42 -20.96
N LEU A 176 1.62 -12.76 -21.88
CA LEU A 176 1.08 -12.35 -23.16
C LEU A 176 0.67 -13.55 -24.02
N ILE A 177 1.49 -14.62 -24.06
CA ILE A 177 1.14 -15.88 -24.74
C ILE A 177 -0.14 -16.48 -24.16
N ALA A 178 -0.23 -16.59 -22.84
CA ALA A 178 -1.42 -17.14 -22.18
C ALA A 178 -2.68 -16.32 -22.51
N ALA A 179 -2.52 -14.99 -22.59
CA ALA A 179 -3.59 -14.07 -22.94
C ALA A 179 -3.99 -14.17 -24.42
N ALA A 180 -3.01 -14.24 -25.33
CA ALA A 180 -3.22 -14.44 -26.76
C ALA A 180 -3.96 -15.75 -27.05
N PHE A 181 -3.59 -16.86 -26.39
CA PHE A 181 -4.32 -18.12 -26.50
C PHE A 181 -5.74 -18.00 -25.92
N GLY A 182 -5.94 -17.22 -24.85
CA GLY A 182 -7.26 -16.95 -24.30
C GLY A 182 -8.18 -16.23 -25.30
N VAL A 183 -7.66 -15.21 -25.99
CA VAL A 183 -8.40 -14.45 -27.00
C VAL A 183 -8.62 -15.28 -28.26
N GLY A 184 -7.59 -15.99 -28.70
CA GLY A 184 -7.66 -16.91 -29.84
C GLY A 184 -8.71 -18.00 -29.64
N LEU A 185 -8.87 -18.50 -28.40
CA LEU A 185 -9.93 -19.44 -28.04
C LEU A 185 -11.32 -18.84 -28.26
N THR A 186 -11.57 -17.63 -27.74
CA THR A 186 -12.86 -16.96 -27.91
C THR A 186 -13.17 -16.69 -29.39
N TRP A 187 -12.17 -16.23 -30.14
CA TRP A 187 -12.30 -15.98 -31.57
C TRP A 187 -12.57 -17.26 -32.38
N LEU A 188 -11.89 -18.36 -32.05
CA LEU A 188 -12.09 -19.66 -32.70
C LEU A 188 -13.49 -20.22 -32.44
N LEU A 189 -13.99 -20.11 -31.19
CA LEU A 189 -15.34 -20.53 -30.84
C LEU A 189 -16.41 -19.73 -31.58
N GLN A 190 -16.24 -18.42 -31.72
CA GLN A 190 -17.16 -17.58 -32.49
C GLN A 190 -17.21 -17.99 -33.97
N ARG A 191 -16.07 -18.17 -34.63
CA ARG A 191 -16.03 -18.62 -36.03
C ARG A 191 -16.58 -20.04 -36.21
N GLY A 192 -16.34 -20.93 -35.24
CA GLY A 192 -16.79 -22.32 -35.29
C GLY A 192 -18.32 -22.47 -35.24
N MET A 193 -19.03 -21.59 -34.54
CA MET A 193 -20.50 -21.65 -34.44
C MET A 193 -21.23 -21.05 -35.65
N ILE A 194 -20.61 -20.11 -36.37
CA ILE A 194 -21.29 -19.31 -37.41
C ILE A 194 -21.18 -19.97 -38.79
N TYR A 195 -20.07 -20.65 -39.09
CA TYR A 195 -19.89 -21.33 -40.37
C TYR A 195 -20.37 -22.79 -40.29
N ASN A 196 -21.60 -23.05 -40.76
CA ASN A 196 -22.17 -24.42 -40.87
C ASN A 196 -21.26 -25.44 -41.59
N ASN A 197 -20.36 -24.97 -42.48
CA ASN A 197 -19.40 -25.81 -43.22
C ASN A 197 -18.21 -26.33 -42.39
N LEU A 198 -18.00 -25.82 -41.17
CA LEU A 198 -16.99 -26.31 -40.22
C LEU A 198 -17.53 -27.44 -39.32
N LEU A 199 -18.86 -27.60 -39.24
CA LEU A 199 -19.54 -28.66 -38.48
C LEU A 199 -19.64 -29.99 -39.25
N GLN A 200 -19.11 -30.05 -40.48
CA GLN A 200 -18.99 -31.31 -41.23
C GLN A 200 -17.91 -32.20 -40.59
N GLY A 201 -18.21 -33.49 -40.38
CA GLY A 201 -17.56 -34.37 -39.39
C GLY A 201 -16.03 -34.29 -39.29
N THR A 202 -15.30 -34.34 -40.40
CA THR A 202 -13.83 -34.31 -40.39
C THR A 202 -13.25 -32.95 -39.95
N ARG A 203 -13.91 -31.83 -40.31
CA ARG A 203 -13.48 -30.49 -39.92
C ARG A 203 -13.83 -30.17 -38.47
N LEU A 204 -14.95 -30.69 -37.97
CA LEU A 204 -15.35 -30.56 -36.57
C LEU A 204 -14.32 -31.23 -35.64
N VAL A 205 -13.88 -32.45 -35.99
CA VAL A 205 -12.82 -33.15 -35.26
C VAL A 205 -11.53 -32.31 -35.25
N SER A 206 -11.14 -31.72 -36.38
CA SER A 206 -9.94 -30.86 -36.44
C SER A 206 -10.06 -29.59 -35.58
N LEU A 207 -11.25 -29.00 -35.48
CA LEU A 207 -11.52 -27.84 -34.63
C LEU A 207 -11.43 -28.21 -33.15
N ILE A 208 -12.01 -29.35 -32.75
CA ILE A 208 -11.92 -29.85 -31.36
C ILE A 208 -10.46 -30.10 -30.99
N ILE A 209 -9.69 -30.76 -31.86
CA ILE A 209 -8.27 -31.02 -31.63
C ILE A 209 -7.51 -29.69 -31.45
N LEU A 210 -7.75 -28.70 -32.32
CA LEU A 210 -7.15 -27.38 -32.21
C LEU A 210 -7.52 -26.68 -30.89
N LEU A 211 -8.79 -26.75 -30.47
CA LEU A 211 -9.27 -26.20 -29.19
C LEU A 211 -8.56 -26.85 -28.01
N VAL A 212 -8.41 -28.17 -28.01
CA VAL A 212 -7.70 -28.92 -26.98
C VAL A 212 -6.22 -28.50 -26.93
N ILE A 213 -5.57 -28.37 -28.08
CA ILE A 213 -4.18 -27.91 -28.18
C ILE A 213 -4.02 -26.50 -27.63
N ILE A 214 -4.87 -25.56 -28.04
CA ILE A 214 -4.84 -24.16 -27.56
C ILE A 214 -5.10 -24.12 -26.04
N TYR A 215 -6.06 -24.89 -25.55
CA TYR A 215 -6.39 -24.95 -24.13
C TYR A 215 -5.22 -25.52 -23.31
N PHE A 216 -4.59 -26.60 -23.79
CA PHE A 216 -3.41 -27.18 -23.16
C PHE A 216 -2.22 -26.21 -23.18
N ALA A 217 -1.96 -25.55 -24.31
CA ALA A 217 -0.89 -24.55 -24.42
C ALA A 217 -1.13 -23.37 -23.48
N ARG A 218 -2.37 -22.89 -23.36
CA ARG A 218 -2.77 -21.86 -22.39
C ARG A 218 -2.56 -22.31 -20.95
N ALA A 219 -2.95 -23.55 -20.63
CA ALA A 219 -2.78 -24.12 -19.29
C ALA A 219 -1.29 -24.24 -18.94
N LEU A 220 -0.46 -24.72 -19.87
CA LEU A 220 0.98 -24.82 -19.71
C LEU A 220 1.63 -23.43 -19.52
N ALA A 221 1.25 -22.44 -20.34
CA ALA A 221 1.74 -21.07 -20.19
C ALA A 221 1.39 -20.49 -18.81
N ASN A 222 0.17 -20.70 -18.34
CA ASN A 222 -0.25 -20.27 -16.99
C ASN A 222 0.51 -20.99 -15.88
N TYR A 223 0.75 -22.29 -16.02
CA TYR A 223 1.54 -23.07 -15.07
C TYR A 223 2.99 -22.57 -14.99
N LEU A 224 3.65 -22.43 -16.15
CA LEU A 224 5.02 -21.92 -16.23
C LEU A 224 5.12 -20.50 -15.67
N ARG A 225 4.10 -19.66 -15.88
CA ARG A 225 4.03 -18.29 -15.35
C ARG A 225 3.97 -18.31 -13.82
N GLN A 226 3.11 -19.15 -13.27
CA GLN A 226 2.98 -19.31 -11.82
C GLN A 226 4.26 -19.89 -11.19
N TYR A 227 4.88 -20.86 -11.86
CA TYR A 227 6.15 -21.45 -11.44
C TYR A 227 7.27 -20.39 -11.36
N LEU A 228 7.41 -19.56 -12.40
CA LEU A 228 8.38 -18.47 -12.42
C LEU A 228 8.12 -17.45 -11.30
N LEU A 229 6.87 -17.07 -11.07
CA LEU A 229 6.51 -16.14 -10.00
C LEU A 229 6.93 -16.66 -8.62
N ILE A 230 6.68 -17.95 -8.34
CA ILE A 230 7.08 -18.58 -7.08
C ILE A 230 8.61 -18.60 -6.95
N ARG A 231 9.35 -18.94 -8.01
CA ARG A 231 10.82 -18.93 -7.99
C ARG A 231 11.39 -17.54 -7.76
N ILE A 232 10.82 -16.51 -8.38
CA ILE A 232 11.21 -15.11 -8.16
C ILE A 232 10.97 -14.72 -6.70
N ASN A 233 9.80 -15.04 -6.14
CA ASN A 233 9.49 -14.72 -4.74
C ASN A 233 10.44 -15.41 -3.75
N LEU A 234 10.74 -16.69 -3.97
CA LEU A 234 11.70 -17.42 -3.13
C LEU A 234 13.11 -16.84 -3.21
N ALA A 235 13.56 -16.48 -4.41
CA ALA A 235 14.88 -15.85 -4.61
C ALA A 235 14.97 -14.49 -3.93
N ILE A 236 13.92 -13.66 -4.00
CA ILE A 236 13.86 -12.37 -3.30
C ILE A 236 13.85 -12.60 -1.79
N ASN A 237 13.10 -13.57 -1.29
CA ASN A 237 13.01 -13.89 0.13
C ASN A 237 14.37 -14.28 0.70
N ASP A 238 15.03 -15.23 0.06
CA ASP A 238 16.36 -15.70 0.46
C ASP A 238 17.37 -14.54 0.51
N ARG A 239 17.38 -13.67 -0.51
CA ARG A 239 18.27 -12.49 -0.54
C ARG A 239 17.97 -11.45 0.52
N LEU A 240 16.69 -11.13 0.76
CA LEU A 240 16.30 -10.19 1.81
C LEU A 240 16.68 -10.73 3.20
N ILE A 241 16.42 -12.01 3.46
CA ILE A 241 16.80 -12.67 4.70
C ILE A 241 18.32 -12.68 4.85
N GLN A 242 19.09 -13.06 3.83
CA GLN A 242 20.55 -13.02 3.88
C GLN A 242 21.09 -11.61 4.14
N HIS A 243 20.52 -10.58 3.52
CA HIS A 243 20.93 -9.19 3.77
C HIS A 243 20.71 -8.79 5.23
N ILE A 244 19.55 -9.14 5.79
CA ILE A 244 19.21 -8.86 7.19
C ILE A 244 20.12 -9.67 8.12
N LEU A 245 20.27 -10.97 7.88
CA LEU A 245 21.13 -11.84 8.70
C LEU A 245 22.56 -11.36 8.68
N ASN A 246 23.12 -11.01 7.52
CA ASN A 246 24.47 -10.48 7.45
C ASN A 246 24.61 -9.17 8.24
N ARG A 247 23.61 -8.28 8.19
CA ARG A 247 23.63 -7.05 8.99
C ARG A 247 23.50 -7.34 10.49
N ILE A 248 22.60 -8.24 10.89
CA ILE A 248 22.43 -8.63 12.29
C ILE A 248 23.70 -9.31 12.81
N PHE A 249 24.31 -10.24 12.07
CA PHE A 249 25.47 -10.99 12.57
C PHE A 249 26.80 -10.26 12.42
N PHE A 250 27.10 -9.66 11.26
CA PHE A 250 28.39 -9.01 11.03
C PHE A 250 28.48 -7.60 11.62
N LYS A 251 27.35 -6.89 11.77
CA LYS A 251 27.35 -5.55 12.39
C LYS A 251 27.14 -5.59 13.92
N SER A 252 26.61 -6.69 14.48
CA SER A 252 26.39 -6.84 15.94
C SER A 252 27.69 -7.01 16.75
N HIS A 253 28.80 -7.43 16.13
CA HIS A 253 30.03 -7.71 16.89
C HIS A 253 30.74 -6.47 17.46
N GLN A 254 30.26 -5.25 17.18
CA GLN A 254 30.84 -4.00 17.69
C GLN A 254 29.87 -3.21 18.58
N ASP A 255 28.65 -3.72 18.77
CA ASP A 255 27.45 -2.89 18.73
C ASP A 255 26.34 -3.46 19.64
N ASP A 256 26.67 -3.75 20.91
CA ASP A 256 25.70 -4.23 21.90
C ASP A 256 24.50 -3.25 22.01
N ALA A 257 23.29 -3.82 22.07
CA ALA A 257 22.01 -3.17 22.42
C ALA A 257 21.21 -2.38 21.35
N GLN A 258 21.07 -2.87 20.11
CA GLN A 258 19.84 -2.60 19.33
C GLN A 258 18.90 -3.81 19.38
N THR A 259 17.77 -3.68 20.08
CA THR A 259 16.72 -4.70 20.07
C THR A 259 16.00 -4.68 18.72
N TYR A 260 16.45 -5.51 17.78
CA TYR A 260 15.79 -5.68 16.50
C TYR A 260 14.43 -6.35 16.68
N ASN A 261 13.36 -5.69 16.21
CA ASN A 261 12.03 -6.28 16.19
C ASN A 261 11.91 -7.26 15.00
N ILE A 262 12.45 -8.47 15.18
CA ILE A 262 12.47 -9.54 14.17
C ILE A 262 11.06 -9.84 13.63
N PRO A 263 9.98 -9.93 14.45
CA PRO A 263 8.62 -10.18 13.96
C PRO A 263 8.14 -9.12 12.97
N ASN A 264 8.32 -7.83 13.28
CA ASN A 264 7.94 -6.74 12.37
C ASN A 264 8.75 -6.79 11.08
N THR A 265 10.04 -7.13 11.17
CA THR A 265 10.93 -7.23 10.00
C THR A 265 10.48 -8.35 9.05
N LEU A 266 10.15 -9.53 9.57
CA LEU A 266 9.64 -10.65 8.76
C LEU A 266 8.30 -10.32 8.10
N ALA A 267 7.39 -9.67 8.82
CA ALA A 267 6.13 -9.21 8.25
C ALA A 267 6.34 -8.19 7.12
N ASP A 268 7.30 -7.28 7.27
CA ASP A 268 7.63 -6.29 6.24
C ASP A 268 8.28 -6.93 5.01
N ILE A 269 9.12 -7.96 5.17
CA ILE A 269 9.62 -8.78 4.04
C ILE A 269 8.48 -9.42 3.25
N GLN A 270 7.50 -10.01 3.95
CA GLN A 270 6.34 -10.64 3.29
C GLN A 270 5.51 -9.61 2.51
N LYS A 271 5.30 -8.41 3.06
CA LYS A 271 4.61 -7.32 2.35
C LYS A 271 5.36 -6.86 1.10
N ILE A 272 6.70 -6.75 1.18
CA ILE A 272 7.53 -6.41 0.03
C ILE A 272 7.41 -7.47 -1.08
N GLN A 273 7.42 -8.76 -0.72
CA GLN A 273 7.24 -9.85 -1.70
C GLN A 273 5.86 -9.84 -2.35
N ALA A 274 4.81 -9.64 -1.54
CA ALA A 274 3.45 -9.51 -2.04
C ALA A 274 3.32 -8.33 -3.01
N ALA A 275 3.94 -7.18 -2.68
CA ALA A 275 3.96 -6.02 -3.56
C ALA A 275 4.74 -6.27 -4.85
N ILE A 276 5.89 -6.92 -4.81
CA ILE A 276 6.65 -7.25 -6.02
C ILE A 276 5.84 -8.21 -6.91
N SER A 277 5.20 -9.22 -6.32
CA SER A 277 4.29 -10.11 -7.04
C SER A 277 3.14 -9.37 -7.70
N ALA A 278 2.48 -8.48 -6.95
CA ALA A 278 1.39 -7.64 -7.44
C ALA A 278 1.87 -6.70 -8.55
N PHE A 279 3.06 -6.10 -8.41
CA PHE A 279 3.68 -5.22 -9.41
C PHE A 279 3.86 -5.94 -10.74
N MET A 280 4.48 -7.12 -10.67
CA MET A 280 4.78 -7.96 -11.83
C MET A 280 3.51 -8.36 -12.57
N VAL A 281 2.47 -8.78 -11.86
CA VAL A 281 1.19 -9.17 -12.46
C VAL A 281 0.48 -7.97 -13.08
N VAL A 282 0.33 -6.87 -12.34
CA VAL A 282 -0.45 -5.71 -12.81
C VAL A 282 0.23 -4.99 -13.96
N ILE A 283 1.50 -4.62 -13.81
CA ILE A 283 2.16 -3.71 -14.77
C ILE A 283 2.65 -4.48 -15.99
N CYS A 284 3.22 -5.67 -15.81
CA CYS A 284 3.78 -6.40 -16.94
C CYS A 284 2.74 -7.21 -17.71
N CYS A 285 1.74 -7.79 -17.03
CA CYS A 285 0.73 -8.65 -17.66
C CYS A 285 -0.56 -7.86 -17.95
N ASP A 286 -1.26 -7.42 -16.90
CA ASP A 286 -2.60 -6.86 -17.07
C ASP A 286 -2.57 -5.51 -17.82
N GLY A 287 -1.59 -4.65 -17.53
CA GLY A 287 -1.40 -3.38 -18.23
C GLY A 287 -1.06 -3.55 -19.71
N ALA A 288 -0.12 -4.45 -20.04
CA ALA A 288 0.23 -4.74 -21.42
C ALA A 288 -0.95 -5.36 -22.18
N PHE A 289 -1.70 -6.25 -21.53
CA PHE A 289 -2.87 -6.88 -22.12
C PHE A 289 -4.00 -5.88 -22.38
N ILE A 290 -4.26 -4.94 -21.46
CA ILE A 290 -5.21 -3.84 -21.66
C ILE A 290 -4.82 -2.99 -22.87
N LEU A 291 -3.52 -2.66 -23.03
CA LEU A 291 -3.05 -1.88 -24.18
C LEU A 291 -3.24 -2.61 -25.52
N VAL A 292 -2.94 -3.91 -25.56
CA VAL A 292 -3.17 -4.73 -26.77
C VAL A 292 -4.66 -4.82 -27.10
N MET A 293 -5.51 -5.02 -26.10
CA MET A 293 -6.97 -5.05 -26.26
C MET A 293 -7.52 -3.72 -26.79
N LEU A 294 -7.11 -2.62 -26.17
CA LEU A 294 -7.50 -1.29 -26.57
C LEU A 294 -7.08 -1.02 -28.03
N GLY A 295 -5.84 -1.37 -28.41
CA GLY A 295 -5.36 -1.28 -29.78
C GLY A 295 -6.19 -2.10 -30.77
N ALA A 296 -6.58 -3.33 -30.40
CA ALA A 296 -7.43 -4.19 -31.23
C ALA A 296 -8.85 -3.62 -31.42
N VAL A 297 -9.42 -3.01 -30.37
CA VAL A 297 -10.72 -2.33 -30.46
C VAL A 297 -10.63 -1.08 -31.34
N PHE A 298 -9.58 -0.26 -31.19
CA PHE A 298 -9.36 0.90 -32.06
C PHE A 298 -9.20 0.53 -33.53
N TYR A 299 -8.53 -0.59 -33.82
CA TYR A 299 -8.34 -1.07 -35.19
C TYR A 299 -9.66 -1.50 -35.85
N THR A 300 -10.57 -2.10 -35.08
CA THR A 300 -11.85 -2.60 -35.61
C THR A 300 -12.91 -1.50 -35.70
N THR A 301 -13.13 -0.75 -34.61
CA THR A 301 -14.13 0.32 -34.55
C THR A 301 -13.59 1.51 -33.73
N PRO A 302 -13.10 2.59 -34.39
CA PRO A 302 -12.49 3.73 -33.69
C PRO A 302 -13.43 4.41 -32.69
N VAL A 303 -14.73 4.44 -32.97
CA VAL A 303 -15.73 5.07 -32.09
C VAL A 303 -15.87 4.30 -30.77
N ALA A 304 -15.92 2.97 -30.81
CA ALA A 304 -15.98 2.15 -29.60
C ALA A 304 -14.67 2.25 -28.79
N GLY A 305 -13.52 2.27 -29.46
CA GLY A 305 -12.21 2.47 -28.82
C GLY A 305 -12.11 3.81 -28.08
N ALA A 306 -12.68 4.89 -28.64
CA ALA A 306 -12.72 6.18 -27.97
C ALA A 306 -13.58 6.17 -26.70
N ILE A 307 -14.75 5.50 -26.74
CA ILE A 307 -15.61 5.33 -25.56
C ILE A 307 -14.88 4.53 -24.48
N ASP A 308 -14.27 3.41 -24.85
CA ASP A 308 -13.46 2.57 -23.96
C ASP A 308 -12.32 3.35 -23.29
N LEU A 309 -11.61 4.19 -24.05
CA LEU A 309 -10.54 5.03 -23.54
C LEU A 309 -11.05 6.04 -22.49
N VAL A 310 -12.19 6.70 -22.75
CA VAL A 310 -12.79 7.65 -21.81
C VAL A 310 -13.17 6.95 -20.51
N PHE A 311 -13.84 5.79 -20.58
CA PHE A 311 -14.20 5.02 -19.40
C PHE A 311 -12.97 4.51 -18.64
N LEU A 312 -11.90 4.11 -19.33
CA LEU A 312 -10.64 3.70 -18.71
C LEU A 312 -10.00 4.86 -17.95
N ILE A 313 -9.96 6.07 -18.52
CA ILE A 313 -9.43 7.26 -17.84
C ILE A 313 -10.26 7.59 -16.60
N VAL A 314 -11.59 7.56 -16.71
CA VAL A 314 -12.49 7.79 -15.56
C VAL A 314 -12.26 6.74 -14.46
N ALA A 315 -12.08 5.46 -14.84
CA ALA A 315 -11.75 4.38 -13.91
C ALA A 315 -10.45 4.67 -13.15
N LEU A 316 -9.39 5.05 -13.87
CA LEU A 316 -8.08 5.36 -13.29
C LEU A 316 -8.14 6.57 -12.36
N ILE A 317 -8.90 7.61 -12.69
CA ILE A 317 -9.09 8.78 -11.82
C ILE A 317 -9.85 8.39 -10.54
N CYS A 318 -10.89 7.56 -10.65
CA CYS A 318 -11.63 7.03 -9.50
C CYS A 318 -10.71 6.21 -8.58
N ILE A 319 -9.89 5.33 -9.16
CA ILE A 319 -8.89 4.53 -8.44
C ILE A 319 -7.86 5.43 -7.75
N TYR A 320 -7.31 6.42 -8.44
CA TYR A 320 -6.30 7.34 -7.89
C TYR A 320 -6.85 8.16 -6.70
N ARG A 321 -8.08 8.67 -6.82
CA ARG A 321 -8.71 9.40 -5.71
C ARG A 321 -9.01 8.51 -4.52
N PHE A 322 -9.33 7.24 -4.76
CA PHE A 322 -9.56 6.28 -3.70
C PHE A 322 -8.26 5.84 -3.02
N SER A 323 -7.20 5.51 -3.77
CA SER A 323 -5.94 4.98 -3.23
C SER A 323 -5.32 5.91 -2.18
N SER A 324 -5.40 7.24 -2.41
CA SER A 324 -4.94 8.24 -1.44
C SER A 324 -5.68 8.16 -0.10
N LYS A 325 -7.01 8.01 -0.11
CA LYS A 325 -7.82 7.87 1.12
C LYS A 325 -7.71 6.47 1.73
N TYR A 326 -7.55 5.46 0.89
CA TYR A 326 -7.55 4.05 1.29
C TYR A 326 -6.30 3.68 2.11
N SER A 327 -5.13 4.16 1.68
CA SER A 327 -3.87 3.98 2.43
C SER A 327 -3.91 4.55 3.86
N PHE A 328 -4.80 5.51 4.14
CA PHE A 328 -4.99 6.04 5.49
C PHE A 328 -5.87 5.12 6.35
N GLU A 329 -6.96 4.61 5.77
CA GLU A 329 -7.90 3.76 6.50
C GLU A 329 -7.31 2.37 6.82
N ILE A 330 -6.48 1.80 5.92
CA ILE A 330 -5.71 0.57 6.21
C ILE A 330 -4.83 0.75 7.44
N SER A 331 -4.16 1.89 7.56
CA SER A 331 -3.22 2.11 8.67
C SER A 331 -3.93 2.26 9.99
N ARG A 332 -5.12 2.88 10.00
CA ARG A 332 -6.00 2.88 11.18
C ARG A 332 -6.44 1.48 11.56
N LEU A 333 -6.76 0.63 10.58
CA LEU A 333 -7.12 -0.76 10.83
C LEU A 333 -5.94 -1.51 11.48
N ASN A 334 -4.74 -1.39 10.90
CA ASN A 334 -3.52 -1.98 11.45
C ASN A 334 -3.20 -1.49 12.87
N TYR A 335 -3.51 -0.22 13.19
CA TYR A 335 -3.38 0.32 14.54
C TYR A 335 -4.37 -0.35 15.51
N TYR A 336 -5.65 -0.38 15.18
CA TYR A 336 -6.67 -1.02 16.02
C TYR A 336 -6.41 -2.52 16.21
N SER A 337 -5.87 -3.20 15.19
CA SER A 337 -5.43 -4.61 15.29
C SER A 337 -4.27 -4.78 16.27
N LYS A 338 -3.26 -3.90 16.25
CA LYS A 338 -2.14 -3.94 17.21
C LYS A 338 -2.57 -3.59 18.62
N SER A 339 -3.44 -2.59 18.78
CA SER A 339 -4.02 -2.23 20.07
C SER A 339 -4.78 -3.43 20.67
N ALA A 340 -5.57 -4.14 19.85
CA ALA A 340 -6.24 -5.36 20.27
C ALA A 340 -5.25 -6.50 20.61
N GLU A 341 -4.15 -6.65 19.86
CA GLU A 341 -3.09 -7.63 20.16
C GLU A 341 -2.42 -7.35 21.52
N ARG A 342 -2.07 -6.08 21.80
CA ARG A 342 -1.48 -5.68 23.10
C ARG A 342 -2.44 -5.96 24.24
N ALA A 343 -3.68 -5.53 24.10
CA ALA A 343 -4.74 -5.80 25.08
C ALA A 343 -4.88 -7.30 25.41
N LEU A 344 -4.79 -8.18 24.40
CA LEU A 344 -4.83 -9.62 24.60
C LEU A 344 -3.58 -10.14 25.34
N LYS A 345 -2.39 -9.64 25.03
CA LYS A 345 -1.16 -9.99 25.76
C LYS A 345 -1.24 -9.60 27.23
N ASP A 346 -1.76 -8.40 27.51
CA ASP A 346 -1.93 -7.92 28.88
C ASP A 346 -2.88 -8.82 29.67
N ILE A 347 -3.98 -9.28 29.07
CA ILE A 347 -4.90 -10.25 29.69
C ILE A 347 -4.18 -11.58 29.98
N CYS A 348 -3.40 -12.10 29.03
CA CYS A 348 -2.65 -13.34 29.23
C CYS A 348 -1.69 -13.24 30.41
N HIS A 349 -1.03 -12.09 30.59
CA HIS A 349 -0.16 -11.82 31.73
C HIS A 349 -0.92 -11.57 33.05
N LEU A 350 -2.12 -11.00 33.00
CA LEU A 350 -2.95 -10.79 34.20
C LEU A 350 -3.59 -12.09 34.69
N ARG A 351 -4.05 -12.97 33.80
CA ARG A 351 -4.62 -14.28 34.16
C ARG A 351 -3.63 -15.17 34.91
N THR A 352 -2.33 -15.04 34.64
CA THR A 352 -1.30 -15.76 35.41
C THR A 352 -1.15 -15.26 36.85
N ASN A 353 -1.64 -14.05 37.17
CA ASN A 353 -1.41 -13.39 38.46
C ASN A 353 -2.67 -13.11 39.31
N SER A 354 -3.89 -13.21 38.76
CA SER A 354 -5.12 -12.82 39.47
C SER A 354 -5.92 -14.02 40.02
N ILE A 355 -6.19 -14.03 41.33
CA ILE A 355 -7.07 -14.98 42.06
C ILE A 355 -8.55 -14.53 42.03
N ASP A 356 -8.83 -13.28 41.63
CA ASP A 356 -10.15 -12.65 41.78
C ASP A 356 -10.99 -12.67 40.49
N HIS A 357 -12.06 -13.50 40.49
CA HIS A 357 -12.89 -13.73 39.30
C HIS A 357 -13.69 -12.49 38.83
N GLY A 358 -14.16 -11.63 39.75
CA GLY A 358 -14.98 -10.46 39.40
C GLY A 358 -14.22 -9.35 38.67
N LEU A 359 -12.96 -9.12 39.01
CA LEU A 359 -12.11 -8.15 38.32
C LEU A 359 -11.74 -8.64 36.91
N SER A 360 -11.60 -9.96 36.75
CA SER A 360 -11.28 -10.59 35.48
C SER A 360 -12.40 -10.44 34.44
N ASP A 361 -13.67 -10.50 34.88
CA ASP A 361 -14.83 -10.30 33.99
C ASP A 361 -14.99 -8.85 33.52
N LEU A 362 -14.66 -7.87 34.38
CA LEU A 362 -14.74 -6.45 34.05
C LEU A 362 -13.66 -6.05 33.03
N ILE A 363 -12.43 -6.53 33.23
CA ILE A 363 -11.33 -6.37 32.27
C ILE A 363 -11.66 -7.09 30.96
N ALA A 364 -12.19 -8.31 31.01
CA ALA A 364 -12.59 -9.04 29.81
C ALA A 364 -13.67 -8.28 29.01
N ASN A 365 -14.67 -7.70 29.67
CA ASN A 365 -15.72 -6.91 29.01
C ASN A 365 -15.19 -5.62 28.39
N GLN A 366 -14.28 -4.91 29.05
CA GLN A 366 -13.64 -3.72 28.48
C GLN A 366 -12.85 -4.07 27.21
N GLN A 367 -12.10 -5.18 27.25
CA GLN A 367 -11.32 -5.61 26.10
C GLN A 367 -12.16 -6.18 24.95
N LEU A 368 -13.27 -6.87 25.26
CA LEU A 368 -14.29 -7.22 24.27
C LEU A 368 -14.88 -5.97 23.61
N GLY A 369 -15.09 -4.90 24.37
CA GLY A 369 -15.50 -3.60 23.84
C GLY A 369 -14.50 -3.03 22.84
N ASN A 370 -13.20 -3.03 23.18
CA ASN A 370 -12.12 -2.60 22.29
C ASN A 370 -12.05 -3.46 21.02
N PHE A 371 -12.11 -4.78 21.17
CA PHE A 371 -12.11 -5.71 20.05
C PHE A 371 -13.31 -5.50 19.11
N ARG A 372 -14.51 -5.29 19.65
CA ARG A 372 -15.70 -4.96 18.85
C ARG A 372 -15.53 -3.65 18.10
N ARG A 373 -14.91 -2.62 18.70
CA ARG A 373 -14.60 -1.37 17.98
C ARG A 373 -13.65 -1.61 16.81
N THR A 374 -12.61 -2.41 17.01
CA THR A 374 -11.67 -2.82 15.95
C THR A 374 -12.41 -3.54 14.82
N MET A 375 -13.27 -4.50 15.15
CA MET A 375 -14.06 -5.24 14.15
C MET A 375 -15.07 -4.35 13.41
N ASN A 376 -15.78 -3.46 14.11
CA ASN A 376 -16.70 -2.51 13.48
C ASN A 376 -15.94 -1.56 12.54
N PHE A 377 -14.70 -1.17 12.88
CA PHE A 377 -13.87 -0.37 12.00
C PHE A 377 -13.42 -1.17 10.77
N ALA A 378 -13.00 -2.42 10.96
CA ALA A 378 -12.64 -3.36 9.89
C ALA A 378 -13.80 -3.60 8.92
N GLU A 379 -15.01 -3.80 9.45
CA GLU A 379 -16.23 -3.96 8.67
C GLU A 379 -16.53 -2.70 7.86
N ASN A 380 -16.54 -1.53 8.49
CA ASN A 380 -16.76 -0.26 7.79
C ASN A 380 -15.72 -0.02 6.68
N HIS A 381 -14.47 -0.41 6.92
CA HIS A 381 -13.40 -0.34 5.92
C HIS A 381 -13.65 -1.32 4.76
N GLY A 382 -13.94 -2.58 5.06
CA GLY A 382 -14.27 -3.61 4.07
C GLY A 382 -15.48 -3.23 3.23
N MET A 383 -16.51 -2.66 3.85
CA MET A 383 -17.70 -2.16 3.16
C MET A 383 -17.39 -0.98 2.24
N LYS A 384 -16.53 -0.03 2.64
CA LYS A 384 -16.08 1.06 1.75
C LYS A 384 -15.34 0.52 0.51
N ALA A 385 -14.49 -0.50 0.69
CA ALA A 385 -13.78 -1.15 -0.42
C ALA A 385 -14.77 -1.88 -1.35
N ALA A 386 -15.69 -2.66 -0.79
CA ALA A 386 -16.73 -3.38 -1.53
C ALA A 386 -17.61 -2.41 -2.33
N HIS A 387 -18.02 -1.28 -1.74
CA HIS A 387 -18.78 -0.25 -2.45
C HIS A 387 -18.01 0.36 -3.62
N LEU A 388 -16.69 0.52 -3.53
CA LEU A 388 -15.91 0.99 -4.67
C LEU A 388 -15.87 -0.06 -5.78
N THR A 389 -15.60 -1.32 -5.44
CA THR A 389 -15.59 -2.42 -6.41
C THR A 389 -16.92 -2.48 -7.15
N LEU A 390 -18.04 -2.42 -6.42
CA LEU A 390 -19.38 -2.36 -6.99
C LEU A 390 -19.58 -1.14 -7.91
N ARG A 391 -19.10 0.05 -7.54
CA ARG A 391 -19.18 1.24 -8.42
C ARG A 391 -18.38 1.06 -9.71
N LEU A 392 -17.20 0.44 -9.64
CA LEU A 392 -16.38 0.14 -10.82
C LEU A 392 -17.05 -0.90 -11.71
N GLU A 393 -17.69 -1.92 -11.13
CA GLU A 393 -18.46 -2.92 -11.88
C GLU A 393 -19.69 -2.30 -12.56
N ILE A 394 -20.44 -1.42 -11.88
CA ILE A 394 -21.55 -0.67 -12.51
C ILE A 394 -21.04 0.20 -13.67
N MET A 395 -19.91 0.87 -13.48
CA MET A 395 -19.31 1.67 -14.55
C MET A 395 -18.88 0.79 -15.74
N GLN A 396 -18.37 -0.42 -15.47
CA GLN A 396 -18.07 -1.42 -16.50
C GLN A 396 -19.34 -1.86 -17.25
N THR A 397 -20.43 -2.18 -16.55
CA THR A 397 -21.68 -2.60 -17.21
C THR A 397 -22.28 -1.48 -18.06
N LEU A 398 -22.20 -0.23 -17.60
CA LEU A 398 -22.59 0.95 -18.38
C LEU A 398 -21.73 1.12 -19.64
N ASN A 399 -20.42 0.92 -19.53
CA ASN A 399 -19.53 0.98 -20.70
C ASN A 399 -19.90 -0.10 -21.74
N ILE A 400 -20.12 -1.33 -21.29
CA ILE A 400 -20.51 -2.44 -22.18
C ILE A 400 -21.85 -2.16 -22.85
N ALA A 401 -22.83 -1.63 -22.11
CA ALA A 401 -24.12 -1.25 -22.66
C ALA A 401 -24.00 -0.13 -23.72
N ALA A 402 -23.15 0.87 -23.46
CA ALA A 402 -22.87 1.95 -24.41
C ALA A 402 -22.22 1.41 -25.69
N ILE A 403 -21.21 0.54 -25.57
CA ILE A 403 -20.54 -0.08 -26.72
C ILE A 403 -21.53 -0.93 -27.51
N PHE A 404 -22.30 -1.78 -26.84
CA PHE A 404 -23.32 -2.60 -27.48
C PHE A 404 -24.33 -1.74 -28.27
N PHE A 405 -24.78 -0.63 -27.69
CA PHE A 405 -25.67 0.31 -28.37
C PHE A 405 -25.01 0.97 -29.59
N THR A 406 -23.76 1.41 -29.49
CA THR A 406 -23.03 1.97 -30.64
C THR A 406 -22.78 0.94 -31.73
N CYS A 407 -22.47 -0.29 -31.36
CA CYS A 407 -22.33 -1.41 -32.27
C CYS A 407 -23.65 -1.69 -33.00
N PHE A 408 -24.77 -1.70 -32.27
CA PHE A 408 -26.11 -1.89 -32.84
C PHE A 408 -26.48 -0.80 -33.85
N LEU A 409 -26.20 0.47 -33.55
CA LEU A 409 -26.40 1.57 -34.50
C LEU A 409 -25.53 1.44 -35.76
N THR A 410 -24.27 1.05 -35.58
CA THR A 410 -23.33 0.86 -36.69
C THR A 410 -23.74 -0.30 -37.59
N PHE A 411 -24.29 -1.36 -36.99
CA PHE A 411 -24.87 -2.49 -37.71
C PHE A 411 -26.09 -2.08 -38.56
N ASN A 412 -27.03 -1.33 -37.97
CA ASN A 412 -28.23 -0.87 -38.68
C ASN A 412 -27.91 0.09 -39.84
N ASN A 413 -26.84 0.87 -39.72
CA ASN A 413 -26.36 1.74 -40.79
C ASN A 413 -25.56 1.00 -41.89
N GLY A 414 -25.46 -0.33 -41.82
CA GLY A 414 -24.77 -1.17 -42.81
C GLY A 414 -23.24 -1.13 -42.74
N GLY A 415 -22.66 -0.58 -41.66
CA GLY A 415 -21.24 -0.27 -41.60
C GLY A 415 -20.31 -1.42 -41.19
N ALA A 416 -20.80 -2.46 -40.51
CA ALA A 416 -19.95 -3.52 -39.95
C ALA A 416 -20.63 -4.89 -39.89
N SER A 417 -19.84 -5.96 -40.02
CA SER A 417 -20.32 -7.35 -39.84
C SER A 417 -20.57 -7.66 -38.36
N TYR A 418 -21.56 -8.50 -38.09
CA TYR A 418 -21.91 -8.95 -36.74
C TYR A 418 -20.70 -9.50 -35.96
N ASP A 419 -19.83 -10.26 -36.64
CA ASP A 419 -18.62 -10.85 -36.05
C ASP A 419 -17.68 -9.80 -35.46
N SER A 420 -17.43 -8.72 -36.21
CA SER A 420 -16.53 -7.65 -35.79
C SER A 420 -17.06 -6.93 -34.55
N LEU A 421 -18.38 -6.72 -34.48
CA LEU A 421 -19.04 -6.05 -33.37
C LEU A 421 -19.05 -6.92 -32.11
N MET A 422 -19.31 -8.22 -32.25
CA MET A 422 -19.30 -9.13 -31.11
C MET A 422 -17.88 -9.31 -30.54
N ILE A 423 -16.86 -9.32 -31.40
CA ILE A 423 -15.47 -9.32 -30.96
C ILE A 423 -15.18 -8.05 -30.15
N VAL A 424 -15.58 -6.87 -30.63
CA VAL A 424 -15.39 -5.59 -29.91
C VAL A 424 -15.99 -5.66 -28.51
N VAL A 425 -17.26 -6.05 -28.39
CA VAL A 425 -17.95 -6.14 -27.09
C VAL A 425 -17.23 -7.08 -26.12
N ILE A 426 -16.75 -8.24 -26.61
CA ILE A 426 -16.03 -9.20 -25.78
C ILE A 426 -14.67 -8.66 -25.34
N LEU A 427 -13.90 -8.05 -26.24
CA LEU A 427 -12.58 -7.51 -25.91
C LEU A 427 -12.73 -6.38 -24.87
N SER A 428 -13.71 -5.49 -25.04
CA SER A 428 -14.02 -4.44 -24.07
C SER A 428 -14.47 -5.02 -22.72
N TYR A 429 -15.31 -6.06 -22.71
CA TYR A 429 -15.71 -6.75 -21.47
C TYR A 429 -14.49 -7.31 -20.72
N ILE A 430 -13.62 -8.04 -21.43
CA ILE A 430 -12.43 -8.66 -20.85
C ILE A 430 -11.49 -7.57 -20.31
N MET A 431 -11.28 -6.48 -21.06
CA MET A 431 -10.43 -5.36 -20.64
C MET A 431 -10.90 -4.75 -19.31
N PHE A 432 -12.19 -4.42 -19.18
CA PHE A 432 -12.72 -3.81 -17.96
C PHE A 432 -12.82 -4.77 -16.77
N SER A 433 -12.95 -6.08 -17.02
CA SER A 433 -12.96 -7.11 -15.95
C SER A 433 -11.67 -7.18 -15.14
N LEU A 434 -10.59 -6.58 -15.64
CA LEU A 434 -9.28 -6.52 -14.97
C LEU A 434 -9.16 -5.34 -14.02
N ILE A 435 -10.00 -4.31 -14.14
CA ILE A 435 -9.91 -3.09 -13.33
C ILE A 435 -10.04 -3.36 -11.82
N PRO A 436 -11.00 -4.18 -11.35
CA PRO A 436 -11.07 -4.54 -9.92
C PRO A 436 -9.81 -5.26 -9.41
N LYS A 437 -9.19 -6.09 -10.26
CA LYS A 437 -7.93 -6.78 -9.92
C LYS A 437 -6.79 -5.79 -9.77
N ILE A 438 -6.69 -4.81 -10.67
CA ILE A 438 -5.70 -3.74 -10.61
C ILE A 438 -5.88 -2.91 -9.33
N LEU A 439 -7.12 -2.56 -8.97
CA LEU A 439 -7.41 -1.86 -7.72
C LEU A 439 -6.90 -2.64 -6.51
N ASN A 440 -7.23 -3.93 -6.40
CA ASN A 440 -6.78 -4.78 -5.28
C ASN A 440 -5.26 -4.97 -5.24
N ALA A 441 -4.58 -4.92 -6.37
CA ALA A 441 -3.13 -5.03 -6.40
C ALA A 441 -2.43 -3.71 -6.05
N LEU A 442 -3.04 -2.55 -6.37
CA LEU A 442 -2.53 -1.24 -5.95
C LEU A 442 -2.48 -1.07 -4.43
N THR A 443 -3.38 -1.73 -3.70
CA THR A 443 -3.38 -1.70 -2.23
C THR A 443 -2.19 -2.45 -1.68
N VAL A 444 -1.95 -3.66 -2.18
CA VAL A 444 -0.79 -4.49 -1.83
C VAL A 444 0.52 -3.78 -2.20
N LEU A 445 0.55 -3.09 -3.35
CA LEU A 445 1.69 -2.29 -3.78
C LEU A 445 2.00 -1.13 -2.82
N ALA A 446 0.97 -0.42 -2.37
CA ALA A 446 1.14 0.68 -1.41
C ALA A 446 1.70 0.16 -0.08
N GLU A 447 1.18 -0.96 0.42
CA GLU A 447 1.66 -1.58 1.66
C GLU A 447 3.11 -2.04 1.58
N GLY A 448 3.51 -2.69 0.48
CA GLY A 448 4.91 -3.10 0.31
C GLY A 448 5.86 -1.94 0.04
N ALA A 449 5.39 -0.85 -0.57
CA ALA A 449 6.18 0.37 -0.70
C ALA A 449 6.45 1.02 0.66
N ASP A 450 5.43 1.09 1.52
CA ASP A 450 5.58 1.57 2.90
C ASP A 450 6.54 0.68 3.69
N ALA A 451 6.41 -0.66 3.58
CA ALA A 451 7.30 -1.62 4.22
C ALA A 451 8.76 -1.48 3.74
N ALA A 452 8.98 -1.26 2.44
CA ALA A 452 10.32 -1.04 1.88
C ALA A 452 10.96 0.25 2.42
N ILE A 453 10.18 1.33 2.60
CA ILE A 453 10.68 2.56 3.22
C ILE A 453 11.08 2.28 4.67
N GLN A 454 10.22 1.62 5.46
CA GLN A 454 10.53 1.30 6.86
C GLN A 454 11.80 0.46 6.97
N MET A 455 11.93 -0.57 6.14
CA MET A 455 13.11 -1.43 6.13
C MET A 455 14.38 -0.64 5.77
N ASN A 456 14.31 0.28 4.80
CA ASN A 456 15.44 1.14 4.47
C ASN A 456 15.75 2.15 5.58
N THR A 457 14.80 2.55 6.42
CA THR A 457 15.08 3.45 7.55
C THR A 457 15.70 2.73 8.75
N VAL A 458 15.35 1.45 8.95
CA VAL A 458 15.89 0.62 10.05
C VAL A 458 17.26 0.05 9.70
N PHE A 459 17.45 -0.40 8.45
CA PHE A 459 18.68 -1.06 8.00
C PHE A 459 19.55 -0.18 7.07
N GLY A 460 19.09 1.03 6.73
CA GLY A 460 19.80 1.93 5.82
C GLY A 460 20.86 2.77 6.52
N SER A 461 22.04 2.17 6.63
CA SER A 461 23.38 2.77 6.45
C SER A 461 24.39 1.61 6.45
#